data_AF-A0A845GF89-F1
#
_entry.id   AF-A0A845GF89-F1
#
_cell.length_a   1.000
_cell.length_b   1.000
_cell.length_c   1.000
_cell.angle_alpha   90.00
_cell.angle_beta   90.00
_cell.angle_gamma   90.00
#
_symmetry.space_group_name_H-M   'P 1'
#
loop_
_entity.id
_entity.type
_entity.pdbx_description
1 polymer ?
#
loop_
_entity_poly.entity_id
_entity_poly.type
_entity_poly.pdbx_seq_one_letter_code
_entity_poly.pdbx_strand_id
1 'polypeptide(L)'
;MVSKSNKQAEAFAALTAQDRVRLDKLAVLAGLTAEELWPAVYRYGFQDIEESVQASLDADADIAAGRTIPHEEVMAEARRILAAYAKPKRKPD
;
A
#
# COMPACT_ATOMS: atom_id res chain seq x y z
N MET A 1 -21.24 -22.98 9.96
CA MET A 1 -20.06 -22.24 9.45
C MET A 1 -20.23 -20.78 9.85
N VAL A 2 -19.40 -20.25 10.75
CA VAL A 2 -19.40 -18.81 11.05
C VAL A 2 -18.69 -18.12 9.88
N SER A 3 -19.44 -17.38 9.08
CA SER A 3 -18.98 -16.71 7.86
C SER A 3 -17.81 -15.77 8.17
N LYS A 4 -16.83 -15.64 7.24
CA LYS A 4 -15.62 -14.81 7.43
C LYS A 4 -15.92 -13.36 7.87
N SER A 5 -17.05 -12.80 7.46
CA SER A 5 -17.51 -11.47 7.85
C SER A 5 -17.84 -11.36 9.35
N ASN A 6 -18.40 -12.40 9.97
CA ASN A 6 -18.69 -12.38 11.42
C ASN A 6 -17.42 -12.34 12.26
N LYS A 7 -16.38 -13.10 11.85
CA LYS A 7 -15.08 -13.08 12.56
C LYS A 7 -14.39 -11.73 12.50
N GLN A 8 -14.54 -11.01 11.38
CA GLN A 8 -13.98 -9.66 11.24
C GLN A 8 -14.71 -8.66 12.13
N ALA A 9 -16.04 -8.72 12.19
CA ALA A 9 -16.84 -7.86 13.05
C ALA A 9 -16.59 -8.12 14.53
N GLU A 10 -16.49 -9.39 14.94
CA GLU A 10 -16.15 -9.78 16.32
C GLU A 10 -14.75 -9.29 16.71
N ALA A 11 -13.75 -9.46 15.82
CA ALA A 11 -12.40 -8.97 16.07
C ALA A 11 -12.32 -7.44 16.12
N PHE A 12 -13.12 -6.73 15.30
CA PHE A 12 -13.23 -5.27 15.35
C PHE A 12 -13.79 -4.80 16.69
N ALA A 13 -14.87 -5.46 17.15
CA ALA A 13 -15.50 -5.17 18.43
C ALA A 13 -14.59 -5.52 19.63
N ALA A 14 -13.72 -6.51 19.47
CA ALA A 14 -12.77 -6.96 20.49
C ALA A 14 -11.43 -6.18 20.50
N LEU A 15 -11.27 -5.15 19.66
CA LEU A 15 -10.08 -4.30 19.68
C LEU A 15 -9.86 -3.66 21.05
N THR A 16 -8.60 -3.60 21.46
CA THR A 16 -8.23 -2.85 22.66
C THR A 16 -8.49 -1.36 22.44
N ALA A 17 -8.66 -0.59 23.52
CA ALA A 17 -8.80 0.86 23.42
C ALA A 17 -7.59 1.51 22.72
N GLN A 18 -6.39 0.97 22.94
CA GLN A 18 -5.17 1.42 22.28
C GLN A 18 -5.21 1.14 20.77
N ASP A 19 -5.59 -0.07 20.36
CA ASP A 19 -5.67 -0.43 18.94
C ASP A 19 -6.79 0.32 18.22
N ARG A 20 -7.89 0.64 18.93
CA ARG A 20 -8.96 1.49 18.40
C ARG A 20 -8.46 2.89 18.09
N VAL A 21 -7.77 3.53 19.04
CA VAL A 21 -7.16 4.86 18.83
C VAL A 21 -6.11 4.83 17.70
N ARG A 22 -5.31 3.75 17.64
CA ARG A 22 -4.33 3.54 16.58
C ARG A 22 -5.00 3.46 15.21
N LEU A 23 -6.07 2.67 15.10
CA LEU A 23 -6.85 2.51 13.87
C LEU A 23 -7.54 3.81 13.45
N ASP A 24 -8.15 4.54 14.39
CA ASP A 24 -8.80 5.81 14.09
C ASP A 24 -7.81 6.86 13.55
N LYS A 25 -6.61 6.95 14.15
CA LYS A 25 -5.55 7.83 13.65
C LYS A 25 -5.10 7.46 12.25
N LEU A 26 -4.89 6.16 12.01
CA LEU A 26 -4.44 5.67 10.71
C LEU A 26 -5.50 5.88 9.63
N ALA A 27 -6.77 5.71 9.97
CA ALA A 27 -7.89 5.98 9.07
C ALA A 27 -7.96 7.45 8.67
N VAL A 28 -7.80 8.38 9.63
CA VAL A 28 -7.73 9.81 9.34
C VAL A 28 -6.57 10.15 8.38
N LEU A 29 -5.38 9.57 8.61
CA LEU A 29 -4.22 9.78 7.72
C LEU A 29 -4.48 9.23 6.31
N ALA A 30 -5.19 8.11 6.19
CA ALA A 30 -5.53 7.49 4.92
C ALA A 30 -6.76 8.13 4.23
N GLY A 31 -7.43 9.11 4.88
CA GLY A 31 -8.68 9.70 4.37
C GLY A 31 -9.87 8.73 4.37
N LEU A 32 -9.86 7.73 5.26
CA LEU A 32 -10.88 6.70 5.40
C LEU A 32 -11.51 6.73 6.80
N THR A 33 -12.61 6.02 6.98
CA THR A 33 -13.12 5.68 8.32
C THR A 33 -12.43 4.42 8.87
N ALA A 34 -12.45 4.24 10.19
CA ALA A 34 -11.89 3.04 10.83
C ALA A 34 -12.55 1.74 10.35
N GLU A 35 -13.84 1.78 10.02
CA GLU A 35 -14.60 0.65 9.49
C GLU A 35 -14.16 0.28 8.06
N GLU A 36 -13.85 1.29 7.23
CA GLU A 36 -13.34 1.08 5.87
C GLU A 36 -11.89 0.58 5.86
N LEU A 37 -11.07 1.03 6.81
CA LEU A 37 -9.67 0.61 6.93
C LEU A 37 -9.52 -0.77 7.59
N TRP A 38 -10.45 -1.15 8.47
CA TRP A 38 -10.37 -2.37 9.26
C TRP A 38 -10.16 -3.66 8.44
N PRO A 39 -10.83 -3.92 7.31
CA PRO A 39 -10.61 -5.13 6.52
C PRO A 39 -9.15 -5.31 6.07
N ALA A 40 -8.46 -4.20 5.78
CA ALA A 40 -7.05 -4.22 5.41
C ALA A 40 -6.17 -4.53 6.63
N VAL A 41 -6.40 -3.85 7.75
CA VAL A 41 -5.66 -4.09 9.02
C VAL A 41 -5.88 -5.50 9.54
N TYR A 42 -7.10 -6.05 9.44
CA TYR A 42 -7.40 -7.43 9.83
C TYR A 42 -6.65 -8.44 8.96
N ARG A 43 -6.49 -8.16 7.67
CA ARG A 43 -5.88 -9.08 6.70
C ARG A 43 -4.35 -9.04 6.71
N TYR A 44 -3.77 -7.84 6.83
CA TYR A 44 -2.35 -7.60 6.66
C TYR A 44 -1.65 -7.21 7.98
N GLY A 45 -2.41 -6.84 9.01
CA GLY A 45 -1.88 -6.37 10.27
C GLY A 45 -1.67 -4.85 10.28
N PHE A 46 -1.49 -4.28 11.48
CA PHE A 46 -1.28 -2.85 11.63
C PHE A 46 -0.01 -2.35 10.94
N GLN A 47 1.10 -3.08 11.10
CA GLN A 47 2.41 -2.65 10.61
C GLN A 47 2.39 -2.43 9.08
N ASP A 48 1.93 -3.41 8.31
CA ASP A 48 1.88 -3.33 6.85
C ASP A 48 1.01 -2.15 6.38
N ILE A 49 -0.11 -1.89 7.06
CA ILE A 49 -1.00 -0.79 6.69
C ILE A 49 -0.40 0.56 7.09
N GLU A 50 0.29 0.66 8.22
CA GLU A 50 1.00 1.87 8.62
C GLU A 50 2.13 2.22 7.64
N GLU A 51 2.93 1.23 7.26
CA GLU A 51 4.00 1.40 6.27
C GLU A 51 3.42 1.84 4.90
N SER A 52 2.29 1.25 4.49
CA SER A 52 1.60 1.60 3.24
C SER A 52 1.02 3.02 3.24
N VAL A 53 0.37 3.43 4.33
CA VAL A 53 -0.17 4.79 4.49
C VAL A 53 0.98 5.80 4.51
N GLN A 54 2.06 5.52 5.25
CA GLN A 54 3.23 6.39 5.28
C GLN A 54 3.88 6.51 3.89
N ALA A 55 4.03 5.41 3.15
CA ALA A 55 4.56 5.44 1.79
C ALA A 55 3.71 6.29 0.84
N SER A 56 2.39 6.30 1.03
CA SER A 56 1.48 7.15 0.25
C SER A 56 1.67 8.63 0.58
N LEU A 57 1.79 8.97 1.87
CA LEU A 57 2.07 10.33 2.32
C LEU A 57 3.43 10.84 1.83
N ASP A 58 4.45 9.99 1.88
CA ASP A 58 5.79 10.32 1.38
C ASP A 58 5.78 10.54 -0.13
N ALA A 59 5.04 9.72 -0.88
CA ALA A 59 4.87 9.88 -2.32
C ALA A 59 4.16 11.21 -2.67
N ASP A 60 3.10 11.57 -1.95
CA ASP A 60 2.43 12.87 -2.13
C ASP A 60 3.36 14.04 -1.82
N ALA A 61 4.20 13.92 -0.78
CA ALA A 61 5.21 14.91 -0.45
C ALA A 61 6.29 15.04 -1.55
N ASP A 62 6.73 13.93 -2.15
CA ASP A 62 7.67 13.93 -3.28
C ASP A 62 7.08 14.58 -4.52
N ILE A 63 5.81 14.31 -4.82
CA ILE A 63 5.06 14.97 -5.89
C ILE A 63 5.01 16.48 -5.65
N ALA A 64 4.59 16.90 -4.46
CA ALA A 64 4.49 18.32 -4.10
C ALA A 64 5.85 19.04 -4.13
N ALA A 65 6.93 18.35 -3.79
CA ALA A 65 8.29 18.88 -3.85
C ALA A 65 8.92 18.84 -5.26
N GLY A 66 8.22 18.30 -6.26
CA GLY A 66 8.75 18.14 -7.62
C GLY A 66 9.91 17.16 -7.71
N ARG A 67 10.00 16.19 -6.78
CA ARG A 67 11.07 15.17 -6.73
C ARG A 67 10.77 13.94 -7.61
N THR A 68 9.66 13.96 -8.34
CA THR A 68 9.26 12.88 -9.25
C THR A 68 9.89 13.03 -10.64
N ILE A 69 10.15 11.90 -11.29
CA ILE A 69 10.61 11.85 -12.69
C ILE A 69 9.41 11.61 -13.61
N PRO A 70 9.29 12.31 -14.76
CA PRO A 70 8.24 12.05 -15.73
C PRO A 70 8.25 10.60 -16.24
N HIS A 71 7.07 10.04 -16.47
CA HIS A 71 6.91 8.66 -16.93
C HIS A 71 7.72 8.36 -18.20
N GLU A 72 7.73 9.28 -19.17
CA GLU A 72 8.44 9.10 -20.44
C GLU A 72 9.95 8.94 -20.24
N GLU A 73 10.54 9.69 -19.31
CA GLU A 73 11.95 9.61 -18.97
C GLU A 73 12.28 8.27 -18.28
N VAL A 74 11.45 7.85 -17.32
CA VAL A 74 11.58 6.53 -16.67
C VAL A 74 11.55 5.41 -17.71
N MET A 75 10.60 5.45 -18.64
CA MET A 75 10.46 4.42 -19.68
C MET A 75 11.59 4.46 -20.71
N ALA A 76 12.10 5.64 -21.05
CA ALA A 76 13.25 5.77 -21.93
C ALA A 76 14.50 5.12 -21.30
N GLU A 77 14.75 5.38 -20.01
CA GLU A 77 15.89 4.80 -19.30
C GLU A 77 15.73 3.29 -19.10
N ALA A 78 14.54 2.82 -18.72
CA ALA A 78 14.25 1.40 -18.61
C ALA A 78 14.53 0.64 -19.92
N ARG A 79 14.16 1.22 -21.08
CA ARG A 79 14.47 0.64 -22.40
C ARG A 79 15.97 0.57 -22.68
N ARG A 80 16.75 1.57 -22.27
CA ARG A 80 18.22 1.55 -22.42
C ARG A 80 18.86 0.44 -21.59
N ILE A 81 18.43 0.30 -20.33
CA ILE A 81 18.91 -0.77 -19.44
C ILE A 81 18.59 -2.15 -20.03
N LEU A 82 17.36 -2.35 -20.52
CA LEU A 82 16.99 -3.61 -21.16
C LEU A 82 17.81 -3.88 -22.43
N ALA A 83 18.05 -2.87 -23.28
CA ALA A 83 18.88 -3.05 -24.47
C ALA A 83 20.33 -3.44 -24.13
N ALA A 84 20.87 -2.93 -23.02
CA ALA A 84 22.23 -3.21 -22.58
C ALA A 84 22.39 -4.60 -21.94
N TYR A 85 21.38 -5.09 -21.21
CA TYR A 85 21.53 -6.25 -20.33
C TYR A 85 20.55 -7.41 -20.60
N ALA A 86 19.47 -7.19 -21.35
CA ALA A 86 18.53 -8.27 -21.64
C ALA A 86 19.17 -9.25 -22.65
N LYS A 87 19.17 -10.55 -22.31
CA LYS A 87 19.62 -11.58 -23.24
C LYS A 87 18.72 -11.60 -24.49
N PRO A 88 19.29 -11.62 -25.71
CA PRO A 88 18.48 -11.81 -26.90
C PRO A 88 17.74 -13.15 -26.81
N LYS A 89 16.45 -13.15 -27.20
CA LYS A 89 15.67 -14.38 -27.32
C LYS A 89 16.41 -15.36 -28.25
N ARG A 90 16.61 -16.61 -27.82
CA ARG A 90 17.02 -17.69 -28.71
C ARG A 90 16.00 -17.78 -29.84
N LYS A 91 16.48 -17.74 -31.09
CA LYS A 91 15.62 -18.04 -32.25
C LYS A 91 15.18 -19.50 -32.13
N PRO A 92 13.89 -19.82 -32.33
CA PRO A 92 13.47 -21.20 -32.55
C PRO A 92 14.05 -21.67 -33.88
N ASP A 93 14.60 -22.88 -33.88
CA ASP A 93 15.08 -23.60 -35.07
C ASP A 93 13.94 -23.98 -36.01
#